data_AF-A0A8T6P1V1-F1
#
_entry.id   AF-A0A8T6P1V1-F1
#
_cell.length_a   1.000
_cell.length_b   1.000
_cell.length_c   1.000
_cell.angle_alpha   90.00
_cell.angle_beta   90.00
_cell.angle_gamma   90.00
#
_symmetry.space_group_name_H-M   'P 1'
#
loop_
_entity.id
_entity.type
_entity.pdbx_description
1 polymer ?
#
loop_
_entity_poly.entity_id
_entity_poly.type
_entity_poly.pdbx_seq_one_letter_code
_entity_poly.pdbx_strand_id
1 'polypeptide(L)'
;MSREDKFFKMCTELPYAEEKDPRDEHTIPELAKVAQFRDNDDMASAIEYAQALAKMFSDFDLVPFMIAYMQYADNKPGDALSTAIEAIPKCPRKYRLYSVAGLSEIDQGHVANALVWFTRSAIAQSQVLDFQEVDAYLYLAHAAAAIGATGHADVFFTMTDAIDPSSPRLDKADADRLAPLKDSWAKNPFIKALEYIELHYLRKPAS
;
A
#
# COMPACT_ATOMS: atom_id res chain seq x y z
N MET A 1 -14.27 -0.24 23.48
CA MET A 1 -14.25 -0.19 22.00
C MET A 1 -14.23 -1.62 21.50
N SER A 2 -15.15 -2.02 20.61
CA SER A 2 -15.18 -3.38 20.08
C SER A 2 -14.01 -3.64 19.11
N ARG A 3 -13.76 -4.91 18.77
CA ARG A 3 -12.75 -5.27 17.77
C ARG A 3 -13.08 -4.68 16.40
N GLU A 4 -14.35 -4.67 16.03
CA GLU A 4 -14.85 -4.09 14.78
C GLU A 4 -14.66 -2.57 14.74
N ASP A 5 -14.97 -1.87 15.83
CA ASP A 5 -14.74 -0.41 15.93
C ASP A 5 -13.25 -0.08 15.83
N LYS A 6 -12.39 -0.88 16.48
CA LYS A 6 -10.94 -0.70 16.40
C LYS A 6 -10.44 -0.88 14.97
N PHE A 7 -10.92 -1.90 14.28
CA PHE A 7 -10.54 -2.17 12.89
C PHE A 7 -10.98 -1.03 11.96
N PHE A 8 -12.26 -0.63 12.04
CA PHE A 8 -12.78 0.49 11.27
C PHE A 8 -11.96 1.76 11.51
N LYS A 9 -11.67 2.08 12.77
CA LYS A 9 -10.81 3.21 13.15
C LYS A 9 -9.41 3.09 12.52
N MET A 10 -8.79 1.93 12.60
CA MET A 10 -7.46 1.70 12.01
C MET A 10 -7.43 1.88 10.49
N CYS A 11 -8.50 1.47 9.80
CA CYS A 11 -8.64 1.65 8.35
C CYS A 11 -8.90 3.10 7.93
N THR A 12 -9.52 3.90 8.78
CA THR A 12 -10.03 5.24 8.43
C THR A 12 -9.19 6.40 8.98
N GLU A 13 -8.29 6.11 9.92
CA GLU A 13 -7.37 7.08 10.51
C GLU A 13 -5.91 6.75 10.17
N LEU A 14 -5.19 7.76 9.67
CA LEU A 14 -3.75 7.68 9.50
C LEU A 14 -3.05 7.89 10.85
N PRO A 15 -2.08 7.03 11.23
CA PRO A 15 -1.32 7.20 12.47
C PRO A 15 -0.37 8.40 12.42
N TYR A 16 -0.03 8.88 11.22
CA TYR A 16 0.82 10.04 10.97
C TYR A 16 0.22 10.85 9.82
N ALA A 17 0.42 12.17 9.82
CA ALA A 17 -0.07 13.03 8.73
C ALA A 17 0.62 12.66 7.40
N GLU A 18 -0.13 12.62 6.30
CA GLU A 18 0.45 12.50 4.96
C GLU A 18 0.84 13.88 4.45
N GLU A 19 2.08 14.03 3.99
CA GLU A 19 2.58 15.28 3.43
C GLU A 19 3.13 15.05 2.04
N LYS A 20 2.85 16.00 1.13
CA LYS A 20 3.40 15.94 -0.22
C LYS A 20 4.92 16.17 -0.15
N ASP A 21 5.67 15.24 -0.72
CA ASP A 21 7.11 15.36 -0.88
C ASP A 21 7.43 15.81 -2.32
N PRO A 22 8.09 16.97 -2.53
CA PRO A 22 8.46 17.41 -3.87
C PRO A 22 9.60 16.59 -4.48
N ARG A 23 10.27 15.74 -3.69
CA ARG A 23 11.37 14.88 -4.15
C ARG A 23 10.84 13.69 -4.96
N ASP A 24 11.57 13.37 -6.00
CA ASP A 24 11.30 12.28 -6.94
C ASP A 24 12.54 11.37 -7.12
N GLU A 25 12.43 10.37 -7.99
CA GLU A 25 13.51 9.44 -8.33
C GLU A 25 14.79 10.11 -8.86
N HIS A 26 14.71 11.34 -9.35
CA HIS A 26 15.87 12.11 -9.84
C HIS A 26 16.56 12.90 -8.72
N THR A 27 15.96 12.99 -7.55
CA THR A 27 16.53 13.71 -6.40
C THR A 27 17.81 13.06 -5.88
N ILE A 28 17.91 11.72 -5.97
CA ILE A 28 19.10 10.96 -5.59
C ILE A 28 19.61 10.20 -6.83
N PRO A 29 20.58 10.76 -7.57
CA PRO A 29 21.16 10.12 -8.75
C PRO A 29 21.69 8.69 -8.48
N GLU A 30 22.15 8.43 -7.25
CA GLU A 30 22.68 7.13 -6.81
C GLU A 30 21.62 6.02 -6.85
N LEU A 31 20.32 6.33 -6.88
CA LEU A 31 19.27 5.32 -7.03
C LEU A 31 19.36 4.57 -8.36
N ALA A 32 19.97 5.17 -9.39
CA ALA A 32 20.25 4.48 -10.65
C ALA A 32 21.15 3.24 -10.45
N LYS A 33 22.03 3.28 -9.44
CA LYS A 33 22.90 2.14 -9.11
C LYS A 33 22.14 1.03 -8.38
N VAL A 34 21.13 1.36 -7.58
CA VAL A 34 20.22 0.36 -7.00
C VAL A 34 19.48 -0.38 -8.11
N ALA A 35 18.92 0.37 -9.07
CA ALA A 35 18.26 -0.23 -10.23
C ALA A 35 19.21 -1.12 -11.03
N GLN A 36 20.46 -0.67 -11.27
CA GLN A 36 21.48 -1.47 -11.95
C GLN A 36 21.75 -2.81 -11.24
N PHE A 37 21.86 -2.84 -9.91
CA PHE A 37 22.07 -4.11 -9.20
C PHE A 37 20.86 -5.03 -9.32
N ARG A 38 19.65 -4.48 -9.13
CA ARG A 38 18.39 -5.23 -9.27
C ARG A 38 18.25 -5.84 -10.66
N ASP A 39 18.52 -5.05 -11.71
CA ASP A 39 18.36 -5.48 -13.10
C ASP A 39 19.43 -6.52 -13.52
N ASN A 40 20.49 -6.69 -12.72
CA ASN A 40 21.51 -7.74 -12.87
C ASN A 40 21.26 -8.96 -11.95
N ASP A 41 20.06 -9.08 -11.37
CA ASP A 41 19.67 -10.11 -10.40
C ASP A 41 20.54 -10.13 -9.12
N ASP A 42 21.27 -9.05 -8.82
CA ASP A 42 22.06 -8.89 -7.60
C ASP A 42 21.26 -8.16 -6.52
N MET A 43 20.20 -8.82 -6.05
CA MET A 43 19.26 -8.26 -5.06
C MET A 43 19.96 -7.91 -3.73
N ALA A 44 20.97 -8.69 -3.35
CA ALA A 44 21.73 -8.46 -2.12
C ALA A 44 22.50 -7.13 -2.18
N SER A 45 23.25 -6.90 -3.26
CA SER A 45 23.96 -5.63 -3.46
C SER A 45 23.00 -4.45 -3.65
N ALA A 46 21.86 -4.66 -4.31
CA ALA A 46 20.83 -3.64 -4.46
C ALA A 46 20.30 -3.17 -3.10
N ILE A 47 19.94 -4.11 -2.23
CA ILE A 47 19.46 -3.83 -0.87
C ILE A 47 20.56 -3.19 -0.02
N GLU A 48 21.78 -3.72 -0.02
CA GLU A 48 22.90 -3.15 0.76
C GLU A 48 23.18 -1.70 0.35
N TYR A 49 23.23 -1.42 -0.95
CA TYR A 49 23.47 -0.08 -1.46
C TYR A 49 22.32 0.88 -1.11
N ALA A 50 21.07 0.43 -1.25
CA ALA A 50 19.91 1.22 -0.86
C ALA A 50 19.88 1.49 0.66
N GLN A 51 20.29 0.54 1.50
CA GLN A 51 20.42 0.74 2.95
C GLN A 51 21.47 1.79 3.30
N ALA A 52 22.56 1.90 2.54
CA ALA A 52 23.52 2.97 2.70
C ALA A 52 22.90 4.34 2.37
N LEU A 53 22.11 4.43 1.29
CA LEU A 53 21.37 5.65 0.93
C LEU A 53 20.32 6.01 1.98
N ALA A 54 19.61 5.04 2.55
CA ALA A 54 18.58 5.27 3.57
C ALA A 54 19.14 5.90 4.85
N LYS A 55 20.45 5.74 5.13
CA LYS A 55 21.12 6.44 6.24
C LYS A 55 21.36 7.91 5.95
N MET A 56 21.57 8.27 4.68
CA MET A 56 21.82 9.64 4.24
C MET A 56 20.52 10.41 3.96
N PHE A 57 19.50 9.70 3.50
CA PHE A 57 18.20 10.22 3.07
C PHE A 57 17.07 9.55 3.85
N SER A 58 17.16 9.58 5.19
CA SER A 58 16.29 8.81 6.09
C SER A 58 14.82 9.24 6.11
N ASP A 59 14.53 10.42 5.56
CA ASP A 59 13.19 10.99 5.46
C ASP A 59 12.63 10.91 4.03
N PHE A 60 13.39 10.39 3.07
CA PHE A 60 12.92 10.26 1.70
C PHE A 60 12.33 8.87 1.46
N ASP A 61 11.01 8.80 1.37
CA ASP A 61 10.22 7.56 1.36
C ASP A 61 10.60 6.58 0.25
N LEU A 62 11.06 7.07 -0.90
CA LEU A 62 11.39 6.26 -2.05
C LEU A 62 12.47 5.22 -1.71
N VAL A 63 13.47 5.58 -0.90
CA VAL A 63 14.58 4.68 -0.55
C VAL A 63 14.11 3.48 0.30
N PRO A 64 13.46 3.66 1.48
CA PRO A 64 12.93 2.54 2.23
C PRO A 64 11.81 1.80 1.50
N PHE A 65 11.01 2.46 0.65
CA PHE A 65 10.04 1.78 -0.20
C PHE A 65 10.73 0.80 -1.16
N MET A 66 11.77 1.25 -1.87
CA MET A 66 12.54 0.36 -2.77
C MET A 66 13.14 -0.83 -2.01
N ILE A 67 13.71 -0.60 -0.82
CA ILE A 67 14.24 -1.69 0.02
C ILE A 67 13.13 -2.68 0.36
N ALA A 68 11.99 -2.20 0.87
CA ALA A 68 10.88 -3.05 1.27
C ALA A 68 10.30 -3.82 0.07
N TYR A 69 10.17 -3.19 -1.08
CA TYR A 69 9.64 -3.82 -2.29
C TYR A 69 10.61 -4.90 -2.83
N MET A 70 11.92 -4.65 -2.80
CA MET A 70 12.94 -5.64 -3.13
C MET A 70 12.93 -6.82 -2.16
N GLN A 71 12.79 -6.58 -0.84
CA GLN A 71 12.65 -7.64 0.16
C GLN A 71 11.38 -8.47 -0.06
N TYR A 72 10.26 -7.82 -0.41
CA TYR A 72 9.02 -8.50 -0.76
C TYR A 72 9.21 -9.41 -1.99
N ALA A 73 9.81 -8.88 -3.06
CA ALA A 73 10.10 -9.63 -4.28
C ALA A 73 11.08 -10.80 -4.05
N ASP A 74 12.00 -10.68 -3.08
CA ASP A 74 12.92 -11.74 -2.64
C ASP A 74 12.30 -12.70 -1.61
N ASN A 75 10.96 -12.77 -1.55
CA ASN A 75 10.20 -13.66 -0.68
C ASN A 75 10.52 -13.49 0.82
N LYS A 76 10.80 -12.26 1.26
CA LYS A 76 11.03 -11.86 2.66
C LYS A 76 9.97 -10.86 3.13
N PRO A 77 8.68 -11.25 3.18
CA PRO A 77 7.61 -10.32 3.55
C PRO A 77 7.73 -9.78 4.99
N GLY A 78 8.32 -10.54 5.90
CA GLY A 78 8.59 -10.06 7.27
C GLY A 78 9.59 -8.90 7.31
N ASP A 79 10.68 -9.00 6.54
CA ASP A 79 11.70 -7.95 6.45
C ASP A 79 11.14 -6.71 5.74
N ALA A 80 10.38 -6.92 4.66
CA ALA A 80 9.69 -5.85 3.92
C ALA A 80 8.75 -5.06 4.84
N LEU A 81 7.94 -5.77 5.64
CA LEU A 81 7.05 -5.16 6.61
C LEU A 81 7.80 -4.36 7.67
N SER A 82 8.91 -4.91 8.22
CA SER A 82 9.73 -4.21 9.23
C SER A 82 10.29 -2.92 8.66
N THR A 83 10.89 -2.97 7.46
CA THR A 83 11.43 -1.80 6.77
C THR A 83 10.37 -0.72 6.58
N ALA A 84 9.18 -1.08 6.10
CA ALA A 84 8.09 -0.14 5.89
C ALA A 84 7.63 0.51 7.21
N ILE A 85 7.38 -0.28 8.25
CA ILE A 85 6.94 0.20 9.57
C ILE A 85 7.96 1.16 10.19
N GLU A 86 9.25 0.84 10.09
CA GLU A 86 10.32 1.68 10.63
C GLU A 86 10.51 3.01 9.88
N ALA A 87 10.12 3.05 8.60
CA ALA A 87 10.25 4.23 7.75
C ALA A 87 9.05 5.18 7.83
N ILE A 88 7.83 4.63 8.01
CA ILE A 88 6.57 5.38 8.09
C ILE A 88 6.63 6.63 9.00
N PRO A 89 7.15 6.59 10.24
CA PRO A 89 7.18 7.78 11.10
C PRO A 89 8.20 8.85 10.68
N LYS A 90 9.14 8.53 9.77
CA LYS A 90 10.27 9.39 9.40
C LYS A 90 10.04 10.16 8.10
N CYS A 91 9.20 9.62 7.22
CA CYS A 91 9.04 10.14 5.86
C CYS A 91 7.80 11.05 5.75
N PRO A 92 7.84 12.17 5.01
CA PRO A 92 6.66 13.00 4.75
C PRO A 92 5.58 12.23 3.98
N ARG A 93 5.96 11.59 2.86
CA ARG A 93 5.11 10.71 2.05
C ARG A 93 5.15 9.28 2.58
N LYS A 94 4.00 8.63 2.74
CA LYS A 94 3.88 7.31 3.40
C LYS A 94 3.01 6.33 2.63
N TYR A 95 2.22 6.77 1.64
CA TYR A 95 1.28 5.87 0.97
C TYR A 95 1.93 4.66 0.29
N ARG A 96 3.14 4.80 -0.25
CA ARG A 96 3.92 3.68 -0.83
C ARG A 96 4.36 2.67 0.23
N LEU A 97 4.80 3.18 1.37
CA LEU A 97 5.20 2.36 2.52
C LEU A 97 3.98 1.60 3.10
N TYR A 98 2.81 2.23 3.13
CA TYR A 98 1.56 1.54 3.46
C TYR A 98 1.21 0.45 2.45
N SER A 99 1.39 0.71 1.14
CA SER A 99 1.10 -0.28 0.10
C SER A 99 1.92 -1.56 0.28
N VAL A 100 3.26 -1.44 0.39
CA VAL A 100 4.14 -2.60 0.55
C VAL A 100 3.97 -3.31 1.90
N ALA A 101 3.59 -2.59 2.96
CA ALA A 101 3.18 -3.22 4.23
C ALA A 101 1.92 -4.07 4.05
N GLY A 102 0.96 -3.61 3.24
CA GLY A 102 -0.23 -4.36 2.87
C GLY A 102 0.08 -5.64 2.11
N LEU A 103 0.93 -5.57 1.08
CA LEU A 103 1.40 -6.72 0.33
C LEU A 103 2.06 -7.76 1.26
N SER A 104 2.95 -7.28 2.12
CA SER A 104 3.68 -8.12 3.07
C SER A 104 2.79 -8.84 4.07
N GLU A 105 1.69 -8.22 4.51
CA GLU A 105 0.72 -8.82 5.43
C GLU A 105 -0.19 -9.83 4.71
N ILE A 106 -0.54 -9.62 3.44
CA ILE A 106 -1.24 -10.63 2.62
C ILE A 106 -0.40 -11.89 2.48
N ASP A 107 0.87 -11.75 2.14
CA ASP A 107 1.79 -12.90 1.96
C ASP A 107 2.01 -13.69 3.24
N GLN A 108 1.83 -13.05 4.40
CA GLN A 108 1.87 -13.69 5.71
C GLN A 108 0.50 -14.25 6.15
N GLY A 109 -0.55 -14.11 5.33
CA GLY A 109 -1.91 -14.58 5.64
C GLY A 109 -2.70 -13.69 6.59
N HIS A 110 -2.20 -12.49 6.90
CA HIS A 110 -2.83 -11.53 7.82
C HIS A 110 -3.79 -10.58 7.08
N VAL A 111 -4.82 -11.14 6.45
CA VAL A 111 -5.74 -10.39 5.56
C VAL A 111 -6.31 -9.13 6.21
N ALA A 112 -6.75 -9.18 7.46
CA ALA A 112 -7.28 -8.00 8.14
C ALA A 112 -6.24 -6.87 8.27
N ASN A 113 -5.00 -7.20 8.65
CA ASN A 113 -3.95 -6.18 8.77
C ASN A 113 -3.61 -5.58 7.41
N ALA A 114 -3.54 -6.41 6.36
CA ALA A 114 -3.31 -5.92 5.01
C ALA A 114 -4.36 -4.89 4.56
N LEU A 115 -5.64 -5.15 4.83
CA LEU A 115 -6.72 -4.21 4.50
C LEU A 115 -6.58 -2.87 5.23
N VAL A 116 -6.09 -2.89 6.48
CA VAL A 116 -5.76 -1.64 7.21
C VAL A 116 -4.67 -0.86 6.47
N TRP A 117 -3.64 -1.54 5.98
CA TRP A 117 -2.54 -0.89 5.26
C TRP A 117 -2.98 -0.35 3.89
N PHE A 118 -3.74 -1.12 3.11
CA PHE A 118 -4.24 -0.65 1.82
C PHE A 118 -5.22 0.52 1.95
N THR A 119 -6.12 0.48 2.94
CA THR A 119 -7.03 1.62 3.22
C THR A 119 -6.26 2.88 3.62
N ARG A 120 -5.22 2.76 4.45
CA ARG A 120 -4.33 3.89 4.79
C ARG A 120 -3.60 4.43 3.57
N SER A 121 -3.09 3.57 2.69
CA SER A 121 -2.45 3.98 1.44
C SER A 121 -3.43 4.79 0.56
N ALA A 122 -4.65 4.28 0.35
CA ALA A 122 -5.66 4.96 -0.45
C ALA A 122 -6.07 6.33 0.15
N ILE A 123 -6.26 6.40 1.48
CA ILE A 123 -6.56 7.66 2.17
C ILE A 123 -5.40 8.66 2.04
N ALA A 124 -4.16 8.20 2.26
CA ALA A 124 -2.98 9.03 2.17
C ALA A 124 -2.82 9.62 0.75
N GLN A 125 -2.89 8.80 -0.31
CA GLN A 125 -2.88 9.27 -1.70
C GLN A 125 -3.95 10.33 -1.96
N SER A 126 -5.15 10.10 -1.44
CA SER A 126 -6.28 11.03 -1.62
C SER A 126 -6.12 12.35 -0.87
N GLN A 127 -5.47 12.36 0.30
CA GLN A 127 -5.23 13.60 1.07
C GLN A 127 -4.24 14.54 0.38
N VAL A 128 -3.22 14.00 -0.27
CA VAL A 128 -2.20 14.80 -0.99
C VAL A 128 -2.46 14.91 -2.49
N LEU A 129 -3.55 14.30 -2.98
CA LEU A 129 -3.93 14.23 -4.40
C LEU A 129 -2.79 13.69 -5.28
N ASP A 130 -2.09 12.67 -4.79
CA ASP A 130 -0.96 12.03 -5.45
C ASP A 130 -1.26 10.54 -5.65
N PHE A 131 -1.78 10.21 -6.82
CA PHE A 131 -2.26 8.88 -7.17
C PHE A 131 -1.21 8.15 -8.03
N GLN A 132 -0.19 7.60 -7.39
CA GLN A 132 0.93 6.92 -8.07
C GLN A 132 1.09 5.46 -7.65
N GLU A 133 0.31 4.98 -6.68
CA GLU A 133 0.47 3.64 -6.09
C GLU A 133 -0.82 2.83 -6.29
N VAL A 134 -0.76 1.92 -7.26
CA VAL A 134 -1.92 1.19 -7.79
C VAL A 134 -2.38 0.07 -6.85
N ASP A 135 -1.44 -0.62 -6.19
CA ASP A 135 -1.70 -1.87 -5.48
C ASP A 135 -2.76 -1.69 -4.39
N ALA A 136 -2.72 -0.57 -3.67
CA ALA A 136 -3.71 -0.28 -2.64
C ALA A 136 -5.15 -0.29 -3.20
N TYR A 137 -5.40 0.37 -4.33
CA TYR A 137 -6.74 0.38 -4.94
C TYR A 137 -7.09 -0.98 -5.53
N LEU A 138 -6.12 -1.67 -6.15
CA LEU A 138 -6.33 -2.99 -6.74
C LEU A 138 -6.75 -4.03 -5.69
N TYR A 139 -6.01 -4.12 -4.58
CA TYR A 139 -6.32 -5.06 -3.50
C TYR A 139 -7.64 -4.72 -2.80
N LEU A 140 -7.97 -3.43 -2.60
CA LEU A 140 -9.27 -3.04 -2.07
C LEU A 140 -10.42 -3.43 -3.00
N ALA A 141 -10.25 -3.28 -4.31
CA ALA A 141 -11.24 -3.70 -5.31
C ALA A 141 -11.49 -5.21 -5.27
N HIS A 142 -10.42 -6.01 -5.28
CA HIS A 142 -10.53 -7.46 -5.19
C HIS A 142 -11.10 -7.93 -3.84
N ALA A 143 -10.74 -7.28 -2.73
CA ALA A 143 -11.29 -7.58 -1.41
C ALA A 143 -12.80 -7.27 -1.33
N ALA A 144 -13.23 -6.14 -1.91
CA ALA A 144 -14.64 -5.78 -2.03
C ALA A 144 -15.42 -6.80 -2.88
N ALA A 145 -14.86 -7.22 -4.02
CA ALA A 145 -15.46 -8.25 -4.87
C ALA A 145 -15.60 -9.60 -4.13
N ALA A 146 -14.57 -10.03 -3.39
CA ALA A 146 -14.56 -11.29 -2.65
C ALA A 146 -15.68 -11.40 -1.59
N ILE A 147 -16.11 -10.28 -1.03
CA ILE A 147 -17.20 -10.23 -0.04
C ILE A 147 -18.57 -9.87 -0.62
N GLY A 148 -18.67 -9.70 -1.94
CA GLY A 148 -19.91 -9.36 -2.64
C GLY A 148 -20.27 -7.86 -2.60
N ALA A 149 -19.33 -6.99 -2.23
CA ALA A 149 -19.51 -5.54 -2.20
C ALA A 149 -19.20 -4.93 -3.59
N THR A 150 -19.90 -5.39 -4.63
CA THR A 150 -19.56 -5.13 -6.04
C THR A 150 -19.56 -3.64 -6.41
N GLY A 151 -20.52 -2.86 -5.89
CA GLY A 151 -20.55 -1.42 -6.16
C GLY A 151 -19.31 -0.67 -5.64
N HIS A 152 -18.76 -1.09 -4.49
CA HIS A 152 -17.49 -0.55 -4.00
C HIS A 152 -16.33 -1.06 -4.87
N ALA A 153 -16.32 -2.35 -5.23
CA ALA A 153 -15.28 -2.93 -6.08
C ALA A 153 -15.10 -2.15 -7.39
N ASP A 154 -16.20 -1.79 -8.06
CA ASP A 154 -16.17 -1.03 -9.32
C ASP A 154 -15.51 0.35 -9.16
N VAL A 155 -15.75 1.04 -8.04
CA VAL A 155 -15.11 2.34 -7.74
C VAL A 155 -13.61 2.18 -7.57
N PHE A 156 -13.17 1.18 -6.81
CA PHE A 156 -11.74 0.96 -6.60
C PHE A 156 -11.04 0.46 -7.87
N PHE A 157 -11.68 -0.38 -8.69
CA PHE A 157 -11.14 -0.74 -10.02
C PHE A 157 -11.04 0.48 -10.95
N THR A 158 -12.03 1.38 -10.92
CA THR A 158 -11.96 2.63 -11.69
C THR A 158 -10.75 3.48 -11.26
N MET A 159 -10.44 3.52 -9.97
CA MET A 159 -9.25 4.20 -9.47
C MET A 159 -7.95 3.51 -9.91
N THR A 160 -7.88 2.18 -9.83
CA THR A 160 -6.76 1.38 -10.38
C THR A 160 -6.51 1.75 -11.84
N ASP A 161 -7.55 1.74 -12.67
CA ASP A 161 -7.45 2.03 -14.11
C ASP A 161 -7.11 3.50 -14.40
N ALA A 162 -7.55 4.43 -13.54
CA ALA A 162 -7.23 5.84 -13.68
C ALA A 162 -5.76 6.14 -13.37
N ILE A 163 -5.14 5.38 -12.46
CA ILE A 163 -3.71 5.49 -12.12
C ILE A 163 -2.87 4.83 -13.20
N ASP A 164 -3.16 3.57 -13.53
CA ASP A 164 -2.47 2.81 -14.56
C ASP A 164 -3.43 1.86 -15.28
N PRO A 165 -3.91 2.23 -16.49
CA PRO A 165 -4.79 1.39 -17.30
C PRO A 165 -4.14 0.07 -17.75
N SER A 166 -2.81 -0.04 -17.68
CA SER A 166 -2.07 -1.23 -18.08
C SER A 166 -1.82 -2.21 -16.94
N SER A 167 -2.13 -1.82 -15.70
CA SER A 167 -1.92 -2.65 -14.53
C SER A 167 -2.78 -3.92 -14.59
N PRO A 168 -2.16 -5.12 -14.55
CA PRO A 168 -2.90 -6.36 -14.57
C PRO A 168 -3.74 -6.50 -13.30
N ARG A 169 -4.89 -7.15 -13.43
CA ARG A 169 -5.65 -7.58 -12.25
C ARG A 169 -4.89 -8.67 -11.50
N LEU A 170 -5.24 -8.86 -10.22
CA LEU A 170 -4.71 -9.99 -9.46
C LEU A 170 -5.07 -11.29 -10.18
N ASP A 171 -4.09 -12.19 -10.26
CA ASP A 171 -4.35 -13.53 -10.74
C ASP A 171 -5.24 -14.29 -9.75
N LYS A 172 -5.65 -15.50 -10.13
CA LYS A 172 -6.53 -16.30 -9.27
C LYS A 172 -5.86 -16.63 -7.93
N ALA A 173 -4.57 -16.96 -7.92
CA ALA A 173 -3.88 -17.38 -6.72
C ALA A 173 -3.79 -16.22 -5.71
N ASP A 174 -3.50 -15.01 -6.19
CA ASP A 174 -3.40 -13.82 -5.36
C ASP A 174 -4.78 -13.33 -4.90
N ALA A 175 -5.80 -13.40 -5.77
CA ALA A 175 -7.18 -13.09 -5.39
C ALA A 175 -7.72 -14.08 -4.34
N ASP A 176 -7.37 -15.38 -4.44
CA ASP A 176 -7.78 -16.41 -3.48
C ASP A 176 -7.20 -16.17 -2.07
N ARG A 177 -6.10 -15.42 -1.93
CA ARG A 177 -5.58 -15.00 -0.61
C ARG A 177 -6.55 -14.10 0.16
N LEU A 178 -7.47 -13.44 -0.55
CA LEU A 178 -8.50 -12.58 0.06
C LEU A 178 -9.77 -13.34 0.44
N ALA A 179 -9.95 -14.57 -0.04
CA ALA A 179 -11.14 -15.39 0.22
C ALA A 179 -11.51 -15.53 1.72
N PRO A 180 -10.55 -15.66 2.67
CA PRO A 180 -10.87 -15.74 4.09
C PRO A 180 -11.65 -14.53 4.64
N LEU A 181 -11.64 -13.38 3.95
CA LEU A 181 -12.39 -12.20 4.34
C LEU A 181 -13.90 -12.44 4.34
N LYS A 182 -14.42 -13.32 3.47
CA LYS A 182 -15.86 -13.57 3.29
C LYS A 182 -16.57 -14.04 4.57
N ASP A 183 -15.87 -14.84 5.36
CA ASP A 183 -16.40 -15.43 6.60
C ASP A 183 -15.71 -14.86 7.86
N SER A 184 -14.93 -13.78 7.69
CA SER A 184 -14.20 -13.12 8.77
C SER A 184 -15.05 -12.09 9.49
N TRP A 185 -14.78 -11.91 10.79
CA TRP A 185 -15.29 -10.80 11.61
C TRP A 185 -14.98 -9.41 10.98
N ALA A 186 -13.95 -9.32 10.14
CA ALA A 186 -13.54 -8.07 9.51
C ALA A 186 -14.44 -7.66 8.32
N LYS A 187 -15.28 -8.55 7.79
CA LYS A 187 -16.11 -8.28 6.61
C LYS A 187 -16.96 -7.02 6.73
N ASN A 188 -17.83 -6.97 7.73
CA ASN A 188 -18.77 -5.87 7.91
C ASN A 188 -18.07 -4.53 8.23
N PRO A 189 -17.10 -4.46 9.17
CA PRO A 189 -16.40 -3.20 9.40
C PRO A 189 -15.51 -2.78 8.23
N PHE A 190 -15.04 -3.72 7.38
CA PHE A 190 -14.34 -3.38 6.15
C PHE A 190 -15.27 -2.76 5.10
N ILE A 191 -16.50 -3.28 4.92
CA ILE A 191 -17.51 -2.63 4.04
C ILE A 191 -17.72 -1.17 4.46
N LYS A 192 -17.86 -0.91 5.77
CA LYS A 192 -17.98 0.46 6.30
C LYS A 192 -16.75 1.31 5.97
N ALA A 193 -15.55 0.73 6.04
CA ALA A 193 -14.31 1.44 5.70
C ALA A 193 -14.24 1.79 4.19
N LEU A 194 -14.67 0.87 3.31
CA LEU A 194 -14.78 1.14 1.87
C LEU A 194 -15.76 2.29 1.59
N GLU A 195 -16.95 2.24 2.19
CA GLU A 195 -17.97 3.30 2.09
C GLU A 195 -17.43 4.64 2.60
N TYR A 196 -16.71 4.64 3.73
CA TYR A 196 -16.08 5.84 4.26
C TYR A 196 -15.07 6.44 3.26
N ILE A 197 -14.16 5.63 2.71
CA ILE A 197 -13.15 6.10 1.75
C ILE A 197 -13.83 6.69 0.52
N GLU A 198 -14.82 5.97 0.00
CA GLU A 198 -15.56 6.40 -1.18
C GLU A 198 -16.27 7.73 -0.96
N LEU A 199 -17.01 7.89 0.14
CA LEU A 199 -17.79 9.10 0.42
C LEU A 199 -16.94 10.33 0.75
N HIS A 200 -15.78 10.14 1.39
CA HIS A 200 -14.98 11.26 1.89
C HIS A 200 -13.83 11.65 0.96
N TYR A 201 -13.37 10.73 0.11
CA TYR A 201 -12.16 10.94 -0.69
C TYR A 201 -12.34 10.73 -2.19
N LEU A 202 -13.17 9.79 -2.63
CA LEU A 202 -13.26 9.42 -4.05
C LEU A 202 -14.46 10.05 -4.76
N ARG A 203 -15.61 10.18 -4.07
CA ARG A 203 -16.76 10.93 -4.56
C ARG A 203 -16.59 12.39 -4.17
N LYS A 204 -16.27 13.25 -5.12
CA LYS A 204 -16.48 14.70 -4.91
C LYS A 204 -17.97 14.95 -4.69
N PRO A 205 -18.38 15.75 -3.68
CA PRO A 205 -19.70 16.35 -3.74
C PRO A 205 -19.77 17.17 -5.04
N ALA A 206 -20.85 17.00 -5.79
CA ALA A 206 -21.14 17.87 -6.92
C ALA A 206 -21.09 19.31 -6.41
N SER A 207 -20.13 20.08 -6.90
CA SER A 207 -20.05 21.53 -6.71
C SER A 207 -20.65 22.22 -7.92
#